data_AF-A0A1T4K832-F1
#
_entry.id   AF-A0A1T4K832-F1
#
_cell.length_a   1.000
_cell.length_b   1.000
_cell.length_c   1.000
_cell.angle_alpha   90.00
_cell.angle_beta   90.00
_cell.angle_gamma   90.00
#
_symmetry.space_group_name_H-M   'P 1'
#
loop_
_entity.id
_entity.type
_entity.pdbx_description
1 polymer ?
#
loop_
_entity_poly.entity_id
_entity_poly.type
_entity_poly.pdbx_seq_one_letter_code
_entity_poly.pdbx_strand_id
1 'polypeptide(L)'
;MRRTSSAVVALSLLLVAGCAGPVRTDAGYREKANQSALHLLSAARTGVALADIARKGDAFTPYLETSVGDVEDDALAVRSSFATLQPPTPVSDPLRARVDALAEHTTHGLAHLRIGVRRGDMDAVARARAALLLTGDRLDRVVEGTR
;
A
#
# COMPACT_ATOMS: atom_id res chain seq x y z
N MET A 1 -13.81 -23.18 -45.03
CA MET A 1 -14.40 -21.98 -44.41
C MET A 1 -14.23 -22.06 -42.90
N ARG A 2 -13.19 -21.42 -42.35
CA ARG A 2 -12.92 -21.31 -40.90
C ARG A 2 -12.77 -19.83 -40.58
N ARG A 3 -13.87 -19.18 -40.20
CA ARG A 3 -13.95 -17.76 -39.84
C ARG A 3 -14.88 -17.60 -38.64
N THR A 4 -14.49 -18.10 -37.47
CA THR A 4 -15.27 -17.87 -36.24
C THR A 4 -14.40 -17.62 -34.99
N SER A 5 -13.08 -17.82 -35.04
CA SER A 5 -12.24 -17.71 -33.83
C SER A 5 -11.73 -16.30 -33.48
N SER A 6 -11.90 -15.30 -34.35
CA SER A 6 -11.34 -13.95 -34.10
C SER A 6 -12.24 -13.04 -33.27
N ALA A 7 -13.54 -13.33 -33.14
CA ALA A 7 -14.46 -12.45 -32.43
C ALA A 7 -14.38 -12.58 -30.90
N VAL A 8 -13.98 -13.75 -30.40
CA VAL A 8 -13.92 -14.01 -28.95
C VAL A 8 -12.73 -13.32 -28.29
N VAL A 9 -11.60 -13.18 -29.00
CA VAL A 9 -10.38 -12.54 -28.46
C VAL A 9 -10.56 -11.02 -28.31
N ALA A 10 -11.33 -10.38 -29.19
CA ALA A 10 -11.54 -8.92 -29.13
C ALA A 10 -12.42 -8.49 -27.94
N LEU A 11 -13.33 -9.35 -27.47
CA LEU A 11 -14.23 -9.02 -26.36
C LEU A 11 -13.54 -9.13 -24.98
N SER A 12 -12.50 -9.97 -24.87
CA SER A 12 -11.73 -10.14 -23.62
C SER A 12 -10.81 -8.96 -23.30
N LEU A 13 -10.42 -8.15 -24.31
CA LEU A 13 -9.53 -7.00 -24.14
C LEU A 13 -10.22 -5.75 -23.57
N LEU A 14 -11.55 -5.68 -23.57
CA LEU A 14 -12.31 -4.54 -23.05
C LEU A 14 -12.52 -4.57 -21.53
N LEU A 15 -12.31 -5.70 -20.85
CA LEU A 15 -12.45 -5.81 -19.40
C LEU A 15 -11.22 -5.34 -18.61
N VAL A 16 -10.11 -5.00 -19.28
CA VAL A 16 -8.90 -4.44 -18.65
C VAL A 16 -8.88 -2.89 -18.70
N ALA A 17 -9.93 -2.27 -19.24
CA ALA A 17 -10.05 -0.81 -19.40
C ALA A 17 -10.75 -0.08 -18.22
N GLY A 18 -10.74 -0.66 -17.02
CA GLY A 18 -10.99 0.06 -15.76
C GLY A 18 -9.67 0.16 -14.99
N CYS A 19 -9.29 1.23 -14.28
CA CYS A 19 -10.06 1.75 -13.15
C CYS A 19 -9.45 3.07 -12.59
N ALA A 20 -8.94 3.96 -13.44
CA ALA A 20 -8.48 5.28 -13.01
C ALA A 20 -9.01 6.36 -13.95
N GLY A 21 -10.32 6.59 -13.90
CA GLY A 21 -10.89 7.80 -14.50
C GLY A 21 -10.19 9.04 -13.90
N PRO A 22 -9.90 10.07 -14.70
CA PRO A 22 -9.19 11.25 -14.21
C PRO A 22 -9.93 11.86 -13.02
N VAL A 23 -9.18 12.16 -11.97
CA VAL A 23 -9.73 12.85 -10.81
C VAL A 23 -9.94 14.32 -11.19
N ARG A 24 -11.19 14.70 -11.42
CA ARG A 24 -11.56 16.05 -11.90
C ARG A 24 -12.00 17.01 -10.80
N THR A 25 -12.21 16.53 -9.57
CA THR A 25 -12.74 17.32 -8.44
C THR A 25 -11.95 17.06 -7.17
N ASP A 26 -11.84 18.06 -6.28
CA ASP A 26 -11.16 17.89 -4.98
C ASP A 26 -11.82 16.80 -4.13
N ALA A 27 -13.16 16.68 -4.20
CA ALA A 27 -13.89 15.62 -3.50
C ALA A 27 -13.48 14.22 -4.01
N GLY A 28 -13.37 14.05 -5.33
CA GLY A 28 -12.91 12.79 -5.92
C GLY A 28 -11.44 12.50 -5.58
N TYR A 29 -10.61 13.53 -5.50
CA TYR A 29 -9.21 13.40 -5.11
C TYR A 29 -9.08 12.93 -3.66
N ARG A 30 -9.84 13.58 -2.78
CA ARG A 30 -9.88 13.25 -1.36
C ARG A 30 -10.37 11.83 -1.11
N GLU A 31 -11.38 11.37 -1.86
CA GLU A 31 -11.83 9.98 -1.77
C GLU A 31 -10.72 9.00 -2.17
N LYS A 32 -10.05 9.23 -3.31
CA LYS A 32 -8.93 8.37 -3.74
C LYS A 32 -7.77 8.39 -2.75
N ALA A 33 -7.44 9.56 -2.19
CA ALA A 33 -6.42 9.71 -1.17
C ALA A 33 -6.79 8.96 0.13
N ASN A 34 -8.06 9.00 0.55
CA ASN A 34 -8.55 8.24 1.70
C ASN A 34 -8.41 6.73 1.46
N GLN A 35 -8.88 6.24 0.31
CA GLN A 35 -8.77 4.82 -0.03
C GLN A 35 -7.30 4.38 -0.04
N SER A 36 -6.41 5.12 -0.70
CA SER A 36 -4.97 4.84 -0.67
C SER A 36 -4.41 4.83 0.76
N ALA A 37 -4.80 5.79 1.60
CA ALA A 37 -4.39 5.81 3.01
C ALA A 37 -4.91 4.61 3.80
N LEU A 38 -6.14 4.16 3.55
CA LEU A 38 -6.73 2.97 4.17
C LEU A 38 -5.99 1.69 3.76
N HIS A 39 -5.66 1.54 2.49
CA HIS A 39 -4.88 0.39 2.02
C HIS A 39 -3.47 0.38 2.64
N LEU A 40 -2.79 1.53 2.69
CA LEU A 40 -1.49 1.66 3.35
C LEU A 40 -1.57 1.40 4.85
N LEU A 41 -2.66 1.83 5.51
CA LEU A 41 -2.90 1.56 6.93
C LEU A 41 -3.02 0.07 7.19
N SER A 42 -3.78 -0.63 6.34
CA SER A 42 -3.92 -2.09 6.40
C SER A 42 -2.55 -2.77 6.26
N ALA A 43 -1.76 -2.39 5.25
CA ALA A 43 -0.42 -2.93 5.04
C ALA A 43 0.50 -2.68 6.24
N ALA A 44 0.50 -1.46 6.79
CA ALA A 44 1.28 -1.13 7.98
C ALA A 44 0.89 -1.99 9.20
N ARG A 45 -0.41 -2.15 9.46
CA ARG A 45 -0.93 -2.97 10.57
C ARG A 45 -0.61 -4.46 10.38
N THR A 46 -0.68 -4.97 9.15
CA THR A 46 -0.25 -6.33 8.83
C THR A 46 1.25 -6.52 9.07
N GLY A 47 2.08 -5.55 8.65
CA GLY A 47 3.52 -5.57 8.95
C GLY A 47 3.82 -5.60 10.46
N VAL A 48 3.07 -4.84 11.27
CA VAL A 48 3.18 -4.89 12.73
C VAL A 48 2.83 -6.28 13.28
N ALA A 49 1.76 -6.90 12.80
CA ALA A 49 1.36 -8.24 13.21
C ALA A 49 2.44 -9.29 12.85
N LEU A 50 2.99 -9.23 11.63
CA LEU A 50 4.08 -10.11 11.20
C LEU A 50 5.36 -9.90 12.03
N ALA A 51 5.68 -8.66 12.38
CA ALA A 51 6.79 -8.36 13.27
C ALA A 51 6.58 -8.93 14.68
N ASP A 52 5.35 -8.91 15.21
CA ASP A 52 5.03 -9.51 16.49
C ASP A 52 5.12 -11.04 16.46
N ILE A 53 4.69 -11.69 15.37
CA ILE A 53 4.86 -13.14 15.17
C ILE A 53 6.35 -13.48 15.12
N ALA A 54 7.15 -12.73 14.35
CA ALA A 54 8.59 -12.94 14.24
C ALA A 54 9.29 -12.84 15.61
N ARG A 55 8.95 -11.82 16.40
CA ARG A 55 9.54 -11.60 17.73
C ARG A 55 9.18 -12.68 18.75
N LYS A 56 8.00 -13.30 18.61
CA LYS A 56 7.58 -14.41 19.48
C LYS A 56 8.19 -15.75 19.06
N GLY A 57 8.75 -15.83 17.85
CA GLY A 57 9.22 -17.10 17.28
C GLY A 57 8.08 -18.02 16.85
N ASP A 58 6.89 -17.47 16.62
CA ASP A 58 5.66 -18.24 16.33
C ASP A 58 5.56 -18.68 14.85
N ALA A 59 6.57 -18.39 14.03
CA ALA A 59 6.64 -18.80 12.64
C ALA A 59 8.08 -18.99 12.16
N PHE A 60 8.26 -19.79 11.11
CA PHE A 60 9.56 -20.02 10.47
C PHE A 60 9.91 -18.88 9.50
N THR A 61 11.21 -18.59 9.38
CA THR A 61 11.73 -17.44 8.63
C THR A 61 11.24 -17.39 7.17
N PRO A 62 11.26 -18.47 6.36
CA PRO A 62 10.73 -18.42 4.99
C PRO A 62 9.27 -17.94 4.88
N TYR A 63 8.39 -18.34 5.80
CA TYR A 63 7.00 -17.87 5.79
C TYR A 63 6.92 -16.37 6.07
N LEU A 64 7.69 -15.89 7.05
CA LEU A 64 7.75 -14.47 7.40
C LEU A 64 8.33 -13.63 6.26
N GLU A 65 9.39 -14.11 5.59
CA GLU A 65 9.98 -13.40 4.45
C GLU A 65 8.99 -13.24 3.30
N THR A 66 8.30 -14.30 2.90
CA THR A 66 7.28 -14.24 1.85
C THR A 66 6.12 -13.34 2.27
N SER A 67 5.59 -13.53 3.49
CA SER A 67 4.42 -12.76 3.95
C SER A 67 4.73 -11.27 4.06
N VAL A 68 5.92 -10.88 4.53
CA VAL A 68 6.31 -9.47 4.58
C VAL A 68 6.56 -8.93 3.16
N GLY A 69 7.14 -9.75 2.27
CA GLY A 69 7.35 -9.41 0.86
C GLY A 69 6.03 -9.10 0.14
N ASP A 70 5.02 -9.96 0.27
CA ASP A 70 3.72 -9.77 -0.35
C ASP A 70 3.05 -8.45 0.11
N VAL A 71 3.13 -8.15 1.42
CA VAL A 71 2.58 -6.91 1.99
C VAL A 71 3.37 -5.67 1.54
N GLU A 72 4.69 -5.78 1.39
CA GLU A 72 5.55 -4.73 0.83
C GLU A 72 5.18 -4.42 -0.62
N ASP A 73 4.98 -5.46 -1.44
CA ASP A 73 4.61 -5.33 -2.86
C ASP A 73 3.23 -4.70 -3.01
N ASP A 74 2.24 -5.09 -2.19
CA ASP A 74 0.92 -4.44 -2.14
C ASP A 74 1.03 -2.95 -1.80
N ALA A 75 1.82 -2.60 -0.78
CA ALA A 75 2.03 -1.19 -0.40
C ALA A 75 2.73 -0.38 -1.50
N LEU A 76 3.70 -0.97 -2.19
CA LEU A 76 4.38 -0.37 -3.34
C LEU A 76 3.41 -0.14 -4.50
N ALA A 77 2.53 -1.08 -4.79
CA ALA A 77 1.50 -0.93 -5.82
C ALA A 77 0.53 0.22 -5.51
N VAL A 78 0.09 0.34 -4.24
CA VAL A 78 -0.76 1.45 -3.79
C VAL A 78 -0.04 2.79 -3.91
N ARG A 79 1.23 2.88 -3.44
CA ARG A 79 2.04 4.10 -3.56
C ARG A 79 2.21 4.51 -5.02
N SER A 80 2.59 3.58 -5.87
CA SER A 80 2.77 3.82 -7.31
C SER A 80 1.48 4.34 -7.95
N SER A 81 0.36 3.69 -7.67
CA SER A 81 -0.95 4.11 -8.18
C SER A 81 -1.33 5.52 -7.70
N PHE A 82 -1.17 5.82 -6.40
CA PHE A 82 -1.47 7.14 -5.84
C PHE A 82 -0.57 8.23 -6.41
N ALA A 83 0.72 7.93 -6.63
CA ALA A 83 1.68 8.87 -7.18
C ALA A 83 1.29 9.36 -8.59
N THR A 84 0.56 8.56 -9.37
CA THR A 84 0.06 8.97 -10.68
C THR A 84 -1.09 9.99 -10.63
N LEU A 85 -1.84 10.04 -9.52
CA LEU A 85 -2.98 10.94 -9.39
C LEU A 85 -2.48 12.38 -9.36
N GLN A 86 -3.18 13.29 -10.03
CA GLN A 86 -2.85 14.72 -9.97
C GLN A 86 -3.88 15.44 -9.10
N PRO A 87 -3.44 16.31 -8.16
CA PRO A 87 -4.37 17.17 -7.44
C PRO A 87 -5.06 18.10 -8.45
N PRO A 88 -6.40 18.25 -8.40
CA PRO A 88 -7.13 19.07 -9.36
C PRO A 88 -6.99 20.57 -9.08
N THR A 89 -6.73 20.95 -7.82
CA THR A 89 -6.47 22.34 -7.39
C THR A 89 -5.39 22.38 -6.31
N PRO A 90 -4.74 23.54 -6.08
CA PRO A 90 -3.73 23.70 -5.02
C PRO A 90 -4.23 23.41 -3.60
N VAL A 91 -5.55 23.43 -3.37
CA VAL A 91 -6.15 23.09 -2.07
C VAL A 91 -5.87 21.63 -1.69
N SER A 92 -5.68 20.76 -2.68
CA SER A 92 -5.41 19.33 -2.49
C SER A 92 -3.92 18.99 -2.30
N ASP A 93 -3.00 19.94 -2.54
CA ASP A 93 -1.54 19.71 -2.46
C ASP A 93 -1.06 19.25 -1.07
N PRO A 94 -1.55 19.81 0.05
CA PRO A 94 -1.14 19.34 1.38
C PRO A 94 -1.58 17.89 1.65
N LEU A 95 -2.77 17.50 1.15
CA LEU A 95 -3.27 16.13 1.28
C LEU A 95 -2.40 15.17 0.45
N ARG A 96 -2.06 15.58 -0.78
CA ARG A 96 -1.12 14.83 -1.63
C ARG A 96 0.20 14.60 -0.90
N ALA A 97 0.87 15.67 -0.49
CA ALA A 97 2.18 15.58 0.17
C ALA A 97 2.13 14.70 1.42
N ARG A 98 1.06 14.81 2.21
CA ARG A 98 0.89 13.99 3.41
C ARG A 98 0.72 12.51 3.12
N VAL A 99 -0.14 12.14 2.17
CA VAL A 99 -0.37 10.72 1.82
C VAL A 99 0.87 10.12 1.15
N ASP A 100 1.54 10.88 0.30
CA ASP A 100 2.77 10.46 -0.38
C ASP A 100 3.89 10.14 0.63
N ALA A 101 4.14 11.04 1.59
CA ALA A 101 5.12 10.83 2.64
C ALA A 101 4.78 9.61 3.54
N LEU A 102 3.49 9.39 3.85
CA LEU A 102 3.08 8.22 4.62
C LEU A 102 3.20 6.93 3.82
N ALA A 103 2.94 6.95 2.51
CA ALA A 103 3.15 5.82 1.63
C ALA A 103 4.63 5.42 1.60
N GLU A 104 5.54 6.39 1.48
CA GLU A 104 6.99 6.16 1.55
C GLU A 104 7.42 5.54 2.87
N HIS A 105 6.96 6.09 4.00
CA HIS A 105 7.28 5.56 5.32
C HIS A 105 6.77 4.12 5.50
N THR A 106 5.57 3.81 5.01
CA THR A 106 5.03 2.43 5.06
C THR A 106 5.90 1.47 4.25
N THR A 107 6.22 1.82 2.99
CA THR A 107 7.03 0.95 2.12
C THR A 107 8.44 0.75 2.67
N HIS A 108 9.07 1.80 3.20
CA HIS A 108 10.38 1.67 3.84
C HIS A 108 10.32 0.85 5.13
N GLY A 109 9.29 1.03 5.96
CA GLY A 109 9.08 0.25 7.16
C GLY A 109 8.94 -1.25 6.88
N LEU A 110 8.17 -1.62 5.84
CA LEU A 110 8.01 -3.00 5.40
C LEU A 110 9.31 -3.59 4.82
N ALA A 111 10.04 -2.82 4.01
CA ALA A 111 11.35 -3.23 3.51
C ALA A 111 12.34 -3.49 4.66
N HIS A 112 12.38 -2.62 5.67
CA HIS A 112 13.21 -2.81 6.85
C HIS A 112 12.78 -4.04 7.66
N LEU A 113 11.48 -4.29 7.79
CA LEU A 113 10.97 -5.49 8.43
C LEU A 113 11.44 -6.75 7.70
N ARG A 114 11.30 -6.80 6.37
CA ARG A 114 11.75 -7.93 5.55
C ARG A 114 13.24 -8.19 5.70
N ILE A 115 14.06 -7.13 5.69
CA ILE A 115 15.51 -7.24 5.90
C ILE A 115 15.83 -7.78 7.30
N GLY A 116 15.14 -7.29 8.34
CA GLY A 116 15.31 -7.75 9.72
C GLY A 116 14.96 -9.22 9.88
N VAL A 117 13.80 -9.64 9.38
CA VAL A 117 13.37 -11.05 9.36
C VAL A 117 14.39 -11.93 8.66
N ARG A 118 14.82 -11.55 7.44
CA ARG A 118 15.78 -12.32 6.65
C ARG A 118 17.13 -12.51 7.32
N ARG A 119 17.56 -11.51 8.10
CA ARG A 119 18.84 -11.56 8.82
C ARG A 119 18.74 -12.16 10.22
N GLY A 120 17.54 -12.47 10.70
CA GLY A 120 17.32 -12.84 12.10
C GLY A 120 17.63 -11.71 13.10
N ASP A 121 17.64 -10.45 12.64
CA ASP A 121 17.96 -9.27 13.46
C ASP A 121 16.68 -8.77 14.16
N MET A 122 16.44 -9.26 15.38
CA MET A 122 15.22 -8.93 16.14
C MET A 122 15.16 -7.48 16.61
N ASP A 123 16.31 -6.82 16.76
CA ASP A 123 16.35 -5.39 17.07
C ASP A 123 15.91 -4.57 15.85
N ALA A 124 16.33 -4.97 14.64
CA ALA A 124 15.82 -4.38 13.40
C ALA A 124 14.32 -4.62 13.22
N VAL A 125 13.83 -5.83 13.50
CA VAL A 125 12.39 -6.14 13.47
C VAL A 125 11.62 -5.26 14.47
N ALA A 126 12.12 -5.08 15.69
CA ALA A 126 11.49 -4.23 16.69
C ALA A 126 11.45 -2.75 16.27
N ARG A 127 12.53 -2.23 15.69
CA ARG A 127 12.56 -0.85 15.14
C ARG A 127 11.59 -0.67 13.99
N ALA A 128 11.55 -1.61 13.04
CA ALA A 128 10.64 -1.58 11.91
C ALA A 128 9.17 -1.60 12.38
N ARG A 129 8.85 -2.46 13.35
CA ARG A 129 7.53 -2.51 13.99
C ARG A 129 7.12 -1.16 14.59
N ALA A 130 8.00 -0.52 15.36
CA ALA A 130 7.71 0.76 15.98
C ALA A 130 7.45 1.86 14.93
N ALA A 131 8.24 1.88 13.85
CA ALA A 131 8.04 2.81 12.75
C ALA A 131 6.70 2.56 12.01
N LEU A 132 6.34 1.30 11.78
CA LEU A 132 5.07 0.92 11.15
C LEU A 132 3.86 1.26 12.01
N LEU A 133 3.94 1.06 13.34
CA LEU A 133 2.92 1.49 14.28
C LEU A 133 2.67 3.01 14.20
N LEU A 134 3.73 3.81 14.33
CA LEU A 134 3.65 5.26 14.26
C LEU A 134 3.10 5.75 12.90
N THR A 135 3.46 5.07 11.81
CA THR A 135 2.97 5.38 10.47
C THR A 135 1.50 5.01 10.32
N GLY A 136 1.09 3.85 10.85
CA GLY A 136 -0.30 3.42 10.95
C GLY A 136 -1.16 4.44 11.68
N ASP A 137 -0.76 4.91 12.86
CA ASP A 137 -1.52 5.91 13.63
C ASP A 137 -1.65 7.26 12.89
N ARG A 138 -0.69 7.59 12.03
CA ARG A 138 -0.75 8.79 11.17
C ARG A 138 -1.68 8.60 9.98
N LEU A 139 -1.71 7.42 9.39
CA LEU A 139 -2.62 7.04 8.32
C LEU A 139 -4.06 6.95 8.80
N ASP A 140 -4.29 6.40 10.00
CA ASP A 140 -5.63 6.32 10.61
C ASP A 140 -6.26 7.71 10.77
N ARG A 141 -5.47 8.69 11.20
CA ARG A 141 -5.90 10.10 11.25
C ARG A 141 -6.23 10.71 9.89
N VAL A 142 -5.57 10.25 8.81
CA VAL A 142 -5.96 10.65 7.45
C VAL A 142 -7.33 10.05 7.13
N VAL A 143 -7.53 8.76 7.42
CA VAL A 143 -8.79 8.06 7.15
C VAL A 143 -9.96 8.67 7.93
N GLU A 144 -9.77 8.93 9.23
CA GLU A 144 -10.80 9.50 10.11
C GLU A 144 -11.15 10.94 9.76
N GLY A 145 -10.18 11.78 9.41
CA GLY A 145 -10.39 13.20 9.08
C GLY A 145 -11.14 13.45 7.77
N THR A 146 -11.63 12.41 7.13
CA THR A 146 -12.37 12.45 5.86
C THR A 146 -13.79 11.91 5.95
N ARG A 147 -14.18 11.36 7.12
CA ARG A 147 -15.57 11.06 7.46
C ARG A 147 -16.28 12.32 7.94
#